data_AF-A0A8X6FVY8-F1
#
_entry.id   AF-A0A8X6FVY8-F1
#
_cell.length_a   1.000
_cell.length_b   1.000
_cell.length_c   1.000
_cell.angle_alpha   90.00
_cell.angle_beta   90.00
_cell.angle_gamma   90.00
#
_symmetry.space_group_name_H-M   'P 1'
#
loop_
_entity.id
_entity.type
_entity.pdbx_description
1 polymer ?
#
loop_
_entity_poly.entity_id
_entity_poly.type
_entity_poly.pdbx_seq_one_letter_code
_entity_poly.pdbx_strand_id
1 'polypeptide(L)'
;MRLDGGVGILSVLDNIETFLCIHLRRTPLRTAFTKAVNHLQEVVENEQLDKNELEIAFEQLKLKNKELRQIDESILDMLSEANCSQEAYNNEFEAIESYVEKMIASKIRFKNLMENNPSGQKDNHSLVTSSSSSLHLPKIQFQQFSGE
;
A
#
# COMPACT_ATOMS: atom_id res chain seq x y z
N MET A 1 -52.74 13.93 20.70
CA MET A 1 -51.90 12.70 20.66
C MET A 1 -50.67 12.99 19.82
N ARG A 2 -49.53 12.44 20.25
CA ARG A 2 -48.14 12.84 19.93
C ARG A 2 -47.82 12.86 18.43
N LEU A 3 -46.98 13.82 18.06
CA LEU A 3 -46.27 13.89 16.78
C LEU A 3 -45.08 12.92 16.84
N ASP A 4 -45.22 11.74 16.24
CA ASP A 4 -44.09 10.84 15.95
C ASP A 4 -43.39 11.32 14.68
N GLY A 5 -42.38 12.16 14.84
CA GLY A 5 -41.55 12.65 13.72
C GLY A 5 -40.08 12.88 14.06
N GLY A 6 -39.64 12.48 15.26
CA GLY A 6 -38.32 12.87 15.81
C GLY A 6 -37.14 11.95 15.49
N VAL A 7 -37.35 10.78 14.87
CA VAL A 7 -36.32 9.72 14.82
C VAL A 7 -35.39 9.84 13.59
N GLY A 8 -35.75 10.62 12.58
CA GLY A 8 -34.99 10.68 11.31
C GLY A 8 -33.85 11.71 11.25
N ILE A 9 -33.83 12.72 12.13
CA ILE A 9 -32.86 13.82 12.04
C ILE A 9 -31.64 13.57 12.93
N LEU A 10 -31.84 12.96 14.11
CA LEU A 10 -30.73 12.57 14.99
C LEU A 10 -29.81 11.55 14.30
N SER A 11 -30.37 10.49 13.69
CA SER A 11 -29.56 9.46 13.02
C SER A 11 -28.74 9.98 11.83
N VAL A 12 -29.23 11.01 11.12
CA VAL A 12 -28.47 11.63 10.01
C VAL A 12 -27.36 12.53 10.55
N LEU A 13 -27.60 13.26 11.64
CA LEU A 13 -26.59 14.11 12.27
C LEU A 13 -25.47 13.29 12.91
N ASP A 14 -25.80 12.19 13.59
CA ASP A 14 -24.84 11.27 14.19
C ASP A 14 -23.91 10.63 13.13
N ASN A 15 -24.46 10.34 11.93
CA ASN A 15 -23.69 9.83 10.81
C ASN A 15 -22.75 10.88 10.18
N ILE A 16 -23.19 12.14 10.09
CA ILE A 16 -22.36 13.24 9.55
C ILE A 16 -21.22 13.56 10.51
N GLU A 17 -21.49 13.61 11.81
CA GLU A 17 -20.49 13.91 12.83
C GLU A 17 -19.42 12.81 12.93
N THR A 18 -19.85 11.55 12.84
CA THR A 18 -18.96 10.38 12.75
C THR A 18 -18.07 10.45 11.51
N PHE A 19 -18.65 10.73 10.34
CA PHE A 19 -17.91 10.86 9.07
C PHE A 19 -16.87 11.99 9.11
N LEU A 20 -17.24 13.14 9.68
CA LEU A 20 -16.33 14.29 9.82
C LEU A 20 -15.17 13.96 10.77
N CYS A 21 -15.45 13.27 11.87
CA CYS A 21 -14.44 12.87 12.86
C CYS A 21 -13.45 11.84 12.28
N ILE A 22 -13.96 10.87 11.50
CA ILE A 22 -13.17 9.87 10.77
C ILE A 22 -12.14 10.55 9.85
N HIS A 23 -12.59 11.48 9.00
CA HIS A 23 -11.71 12.17 8.07
C HIS A 23 -10.71 13.10 8.76
N LEU A 24 -11.13 13.80 9.81
CA LEU A 24 -10.29 14.74 10.54
C LEU A 24 -9.09 14.04 11.20
N ARG A 25 -9.31 12.89 11.84
CA ARG A 25 -8.25 12.15 12.55
C ARG A 25 -7.28 11.43 11.61
N ARG A 26 -7.77 10.92 10.48
CA ARG A 26 -6.99 10.04 9.58
C ARG A 26 -6.20 10.79 8.51
N THR A 27 -6.76 11.86 7.94
CA THR A 27 -6.13 12.63 6.85
C THR A 27 -4.68 13.05 7.15
N PRO A 28 -4.34 13.61 8.33
CA PRO A 28 -2.96 13.98 8.62
C PRO A 28 -2.02 12.76 8.70
N LEU A 29 -2.50 11.60 9.19
CA LEU A 29 -1.71 10.37 9.27
C LEU A 29 -1.48 9.75 7.90
N ARG A 30 -2.50 9.68 7.03
CA ARG A 30 -2.33 9.26 5.64
C ARG A 30 -1.34 10.17 4.91
N THR A 31 -1.45 11.48 5.12
CA THR A 31 -0.49 12.46 4.57
C THR A 31 0.93 12.20 5.06
N ALA A 32 1.12 12.00 6.37
CA ALA A 32 2.42 11.71 6.95
C ALA A 32 3.01 10.39 6.44
N PHE A 33 2.19 9.34 6.32
CA PHE A 33 2.58 8.07 5.72
C PHE A 33 3.02 8.25 4.26
N THR A 34 2.22 8.94 3.44
CA THR A 34 2.56 9.17 2.03
C THR A 34 3.87 9.95 1.89
N LYS A 35 4.10 10.97 2.73
CA LYS A 35 5.38 11.69 2.76
C LYS A 35 6.54 10.77 3.13
N ALA A 36 6.37 9.88 4.11
CA ALA A 36 7.42 8.93 4.48
C ALA A 36 7.71 7.91 3.36
N VAL A 37 6.69 7.45 2.64
CA VAL A 37 6.87 6.59 1.44
C VAL A 37 7.65 7.33 0.36
N ASN A 38 7.28 8.59 0.07
CA ASN A 38 7.97 9.39 -0.94
C ASN A 38 9.42 9.66 -0.54
N HIS A 39 9.68 9.97 0.73
CA HIS A 39 11.04 10.15 1.22
C HIS A 39 11.87 8.87 1.08
N LEU A 40 11.30 7.70 1.42
CA LEU A 40 11.97 6.42 1.18
C LEU A 40 12.26 6.20 -0.31
N GLN A 41 11.33 6.57 -1.19
CA GLN A 41 11.53 6.49 -2.64
C GLN A 41 12.70 7.36 -3.10
N GLU A 42 12.77 8.61 -2.64
CA GLU A 42 13.84 9.56 -2.97
C GLU A 42 15.21 9.03 -2.55
N VAL A 43 15.32 8.46 -1.34
CA VAL A 43 16.57 7.85 -0.86
C VAL A 43 16.98 6.66 -1.74
N VAL A 44 16.02 5.85 -2.18
CA VAL A 44 16.32 4.70 -3.07
C VAL A 44 16.71 5.12 -4.47
N GLU A 45 16.17 6.24 -4.98
CA GLU A 45 16.47 6.76 -6.31
C GLU A 45 17.79 7.55 -6.37
N ASN A 46 18.40 7.84 -5.22
CA ASN A 46 19.67 8.53 -5.15
C ASN A 46 20.80 7.71 -5.84
N GLU A 47 21.60 8.38 -6.67
CA GLU A 47 22.73 7.77 -7.39
C GLU A 47 23.73 7.09 -6.44
N GLN A 48 23.90 7.64 -5.23
CA GLN A 48 24.71 7.06 -4.17
C GLN A 48 23.79 6.66 -3.01
N LEU A 49 23.39 5.39 -2.99
CA LEU A 49 22.54 4.85 -1.93
C LEU A 49 23.29 4.80 -0.59
N ASP A 50 22.91 5.65 0.35
CA ASP A 50 23.32 5.54 1.76
C ASP A 50 22.42 4.55 2.51
N LYS A 51 22.99 3.43 2.94
CA LYS A 51 22.26 2.39 3.69
C LYS A 51 21.74 2.88 5.04
N ASN A 52 22.44 3.81 5.70
CA ASN A 52 21.99 4.37 6.98
C ASN A 52 20.78 5.28 6.76
N GLU A 53 20.83 6.13 5.72
CA GLU A 53 19.70 6.98 5.35
C GLU A 53 18.48 6.15 4.94
N LEU A 54 18.71 5.05 4.20
CA LEU A 54 17.68 4.09 3.82
C LEU A 54 17.02 3.45 5.06
N GLU A 55 17.81 3.03 6.05
CA GLU A 55 17.31 2.45 7.30
C GLU A 55 16.52 3.47 8.12
N ILE A 56 17.01 4.71 8.22
CA ILE A 56 16.30 5.81 8.90
C ILE A 56 14.95 6.08 8.23
N ALA A 57 14.92 6.23 6.90
CA ALA A 57 13.69 6.48 6.15
C ALA A 57 12.68 5.33 6.32
N PHE A 58 13.15 4.08 6.34
CA PHE A 58 12.28 2.93 6.54
C PHE A 58 11.72 2.84 7.97
N GLU A 59 12.51 3.13 9.00
CA GLU A 59 12.03 3.17 10.39
C GLU A 59 11.00 4.28 10.60
N GLN A 60 11.19 5.46 9.97
CA GLN A 60 10.18 6.52 9.97
C GLN A 60 8.86 6.05 9.33
N LEU A 61 8.93 5.38 8.18
CA LEU A 61 7.75 4.80 7.52
C LEU A 61 7.04 3.78 8.42
N LYS A 62 7.78 2.90 9.10
CA LYS A 62 7.21 1.93 10.06
C LYS A 62 6.45 2.61 11.19
N LEU A 63 7.02 3.67 11.77
CA LEU A 63 6.35 4.44 12.82
C LEU A 63 5.04 5.05 12.32
N LYS A 64 5.04 5.68 11.14
CA LYS A 64 3.84 6.27 10.56
C LYS A 64 2.78 5.26 10.15
N ASN A 65 3.18 4.09 9.64
CA ASN A 65 2.28 2.98 9.40
C ASN A 65 1.63 2.46 10.69
N LYS A 66 2.38 2.39 11.79
CA LYS A 66 1.82 1.96 13.09
C LYS A 66 0.75 2.94 13.59
N GLU A 67 1.05 4.23 13.57
CA GLU A 67 0.08 5.28 13.95
C GLU A 67 -1.18 5.23 13.08
N LEU A 68 -1.01 5.05 11.76
CA LEU A 68 -2.11 4.97 10.81
C LEU A 68 -3.01 3.75 11.06
N ARG A 69 -2.43 2.56 11.25
CA ARG A 69 -3.20 1.31 11.50
C ARG A 69 -4.06 1.38 12.76
N GLN A 70 -3.56 1.99 13.82
CA GLN A 70 -4.33 2.14 15.06
C GLN A 70 -5.60 2.98 14.84
N ILE A 71 -5.51 4.01 14.01
CA ILE A 71 -6.68 4.84 13.67
C ILE A 71 -7.59 4.13 12.67
N ASP A 72 -7.02 3.44 11.68
CA ASP A 72 -7.80 2.67 10.70
C ASP A 72 -8.63 1.56 11.36
N GLU A 73 -8.07 0.82 12.33
CA GLU A 73 -8.80 -0.17 13.14
C GLU A 73 -9.94 0.50 13.93
N SER A 74 -9.65 1.59 14.65
CA SER A 74 -10.66 2.35 15.38
C SER A 74 -11.79 2.86 14.48
N ILE A 75 -11.50 3.20 13.22
CA ILE A 75 -12.50 3.66 12.25
C ILE A 75 -13.41 2.51 11.81
N LEU A 76 -12.85 1.34 11.51
CA LEU A 76 -13.65 0.17 11.14
C LEU A 76 -14.57 -0.27 12.28
N ASP A 77 -14.07 -0.25 13.53
CA ASP A 77 -14.88 -0.54 14.71
C ASP A 77 -16.05 0.45 14.85
N MET A 78 -15.78 1.76 14.73
CA MET A 78 -16.83 2.79 14.77
C MET A 78 -17.88 2.60 13.66
N LEU A 79 -17.44 2.28 12.43
CA LEU A 79 -18.36 2.04 11.31
C LEU A 79 -19.24 0.79 11.54
N SER A 80 -18.68 -0.24 12.18
CA SER A 80 -19.42 -1.45 12.56
C SER A 80 -20.45 -1.15 13.65
N GLU A 81 -20.08 -0.40 14.69
CA GLU A 81 -20.96 -0.01 15.79
C GLU A 81 -22.09 0.93 15.35
N ALA A 82 -21.79 1.85 14.43
CA ALA A 82 -22.75 2.82 13.90
C ALA A 82 -23.79 2.23 12.93
N ASN A 83 -23.76 0.92 12.65
CA ASN A 83 -24.58 0.27 11.61
C ASN A 83 -24.54 1.02 10.27
N CYS A 84 -23.35 1.50 9.88
CA CYS A 84 -23.15 2.14 8.59
C CYS A 84 -23.48 1.17 7.43
N SER A 85 -23.75 1.71 6.24
CA SER A 85 -24.02 0.85 5.08
C SER A 85 -22.81 -0.05 4.78
N GLN A 86 -23.08 -1.27 4.29
CA GLN A 86 -22.02 -2.20 3.89
C GLN A 86 -21.10 -1.59 2.83
N GLU A 87 -21.65 -0.77 1.94
CA GLU A 87 -20.89 -0.03 0.93
C GLU A 87 -19.90 0.96 1.56
N ALA A 88 -20.32 1.73 2.57
CA ALA A 88 -19.44 2.66 3.27
C ALA A 88 -18.31 1.92 4.01
N TYR A 89 -18.62 0.80 4.65
CA TYR A 89 -17.63 -0.06 5.30
C TYR A 89 -16.62 -0.61 4.29
N ASN A 90 -17.09 -1.18 3.18
CA ASN A 90 -16.23 -1.77 2.14
C ASN A 90 -15.31 -0.71 1.51
N ASN A 91 -15.84 0.47 1.20
CA ASN A 91 -15.05 1.58 0.65
C ASN A 91 -13.92 1.99 1.61
N GLU A 92 -14.20 2.00 2.91
CA GLU A 92 -13.17 2.32 3.90
C GLU A 92 -12.14 1.19 4.04
N PHE A 93 -12.59 -0.06 4.07
CA PHE A 93 -11.72 -1.22 4.12
C PHE A 93 -10.76 -1.28 2.92
N GLU A 94 -11.27 -1.08 1.70
CA GLU A 94 -10.45 -1.01 0.48
C GLU A 94 -9.45 0.15 0.54
N ALA A 95 -9.88 1.30 1.05
CA ALA A 95 -8.98 2.43 1.24
C ALA A 95 -7.84 2.08 2.19
N ILE A 96 -8.09 1.37 3.29
CA ILE A 96 -7.08 0.90 4.25
C ILE A 96 -6.12 -0.10 3.58
N GLU A 97 -6.64 -1.10 2.89
CA GLU A 97 -5.83 -2.12 2.21
C GLU A 97 -4.83 -1.50 1.22
N SER A 98 -5.22 -0.44 0.50
CA SER A 98 -4.29 0.27 -0.41
C SER A 98 -3.04 0.84 0.28
N TYR A 99 -3.09 1.16 1.57
CA TYR A 99 -1.93 1.62 2.35
C TYR A 99 -1.14 0.42 2.91
N VAL A 100 -1.82 -0.69 3.23
CA VAL A 100 -1.19 -1.95 3.61
C VAL A 100 -0.30 -2.46 2.48
N GLU A 101 -0.80 -2.48 1.25
CA GLU A 101 -0.05 -2.88 0.06
C GLU A 101 1.21 -2.03 -0.14
N LYS A 102 1.08 -0.70 -0.01
CA LYS A 102 2.23 0.22 -0.10
C LYS A 102 3.30 -0.06 0.96
N MET A 103 2.89 -0.35 2.19
CA MET A 103 3.83 -0.71 3.25
C MET A 103 4.54 -2.05 2.96
N ILE A 104 3.81 -3.05 2.47
CA ILE A 104 4.38 -4.35 2.09
C ILE A 104 5.41 -4.19 0.96
N ALA A 105 5.04 -3.46 -0.10
CA ALA A 105 5.93 -3.17 -1.23
C ALA A 105 7.21 -2.45 -0.76
N SER A 106 7.07 -1.44 0.09
CA SER A 106 8.19 -0.68 0.67
C SER A 106 9.10 -1.58 1.52
N LYS A 107 8.53 -2.48 2.33
CA LYS A 107 9.28 -3.42 3.17
C LYS A 107 10.06 -4.44 2.35
N ILE A 108 9.46 -5.00 1.30
CA ILE A 108 10.14 -5.95 0.42
C ILE A 108 11.32 -5.25 -0.28
N ARG A 109 11.09 -4.05 -0.82
CA ARG A 109 12.14 -3.28 -1.49
C ARG A 109 13.29 -2.92 -0.54
N PHE A 110 12.98 -2.47 0.67
CA PHE A 110 13.97 -2.19 1.71
C PHE A 110 14.86 -3.41 2.00
N LYS A 111 14.26 -4.58 2.24
CA LYS A 111 15.00 -5.81 2.52
C LYS A 111 15.95 -6.17 1.37
N ASN A 112 15.46 -6.15 0.14
CA ASN A 112 16.27 -6.48 -1.04
C ASN A 112 17.49 -5.54 -1.16
N LEU A 113 17.34 -4.25 -0.86
CA LEU A 113 18.44 -3.28 -0.92
C LEU A 113 19.45 -3.42 0.22
N MET A 114 18.99 -3.84 1.41
CA MET A 114 19.87 -4.07 2.56
C MET A 114 20.68 -5.36 2.41
N GLU A 115 20.05 -6.44 1.92
CA GLU A 115 20.68 -7.76 1.72
C GLU A 115 21.65 -7.77 0.53
N ASN A 116 21.38 -6.97 -0.52
CA ASN A 116 22.31 -6.80 -1.61
C ASN A 116 23.46 -5.86 -1.19
N ASN A 117 24.66 -6.41 -1.00
CA ASN A 117 25.86 -5.59 -0.96
C ASN A 117 26.18 -5.13 -2.39
N PRO A 118 26.31 -3.82 -2.67
CA PRO A 118 27.00 -3.35 -3.86
C PRO A 118 28.50 -3.55 -3.68
N SER A 119 28.93 -4.81 -3.48
CA SER A 119 30.32 -5.19 -3.67
C SER A 119 30.55 -5.24 -5.18
N GLY A 120 31.02 -4.11 -5.72
CA GLY A 120 31.43 -3.85 -7.09
C GLY A 120 31.25 -4.95 -8.14
N GLN A 121 30.33 -4.73 -9.06
CA GLN A 121 30.50 -5.14 -10.46
C GLN A 121 30.44 -3.89 -11.34
N LYS A 122 31.60 -3.25 -11.50
CA LYS A 122 31.90 -2.55 -12.75
C LYS A 122 32.30 -3.62 -13.77
N ASP A 123 31.32 -4.33 -14.29
CA ASP A 123 31.54 -5.16 -15.47
C ASP A 123 31.52 -4.23 -16.70
N ASN A 124 32.66 -3.57 -16.89
CA ASN A 124 33.07 -3.06 -18.17
C ASN A 124 33.28 -4.25 -19.11
N HIS A 125 32.23 -4.73 -19.76
CA HIS A 125 32.36 -5.46 -21.00
C HIS A 125 31.58 -4.74 -22.09
N SER A 126 32.35 -3.90 -22.79
CA SER A 126 32.39 -3.75 -24.25
C SER A 126 31.07 -3.85 -25.02
N LEU A 127 30.77 -2.76 -25.73
CA LEU A 127 30.08 -2.74 -27.02
C LEU A 127 30.11 -4.12 -27.72
N VAL A 128 28.94 -4.74 -27.92
CA VAL A 128 28.70 -5.63 -29.05
C VAL A 128 27.34 -5.29 -29.63
N THR A 129 27.39 -5.08 -30.93
CA THR A 129 26.37 -4.67 -31.89
C THR A 129 25.18 -5.62 -31.96
N SER A 130 24.04 -5.04 -32.30
CA SER A 130 22.84 -5.67 -32.90
C SER A 130 23.10 -6.97 -33.66
N SER A 131 22.44 -8.06 -33.26
CA SER A 131 21.99 -9.09 -34.19
C SER A 131 20.80 -9.88 -33.61
N SER A 132 19.74 -9.99 -34.41
CA SER A 132 18.54 -10.77 -34.15
C SER A 132 18.87 -12.26 -34.06
N SER A 133 18.80 -12.86 -32.88
CA SER A 133 18.81 -14.31 -32.74
C SER A 133 17.42 -14.80 -32.36
N SER A 134 16.84 -15.58 -33.27
CA SER A 134 15.56 -16.26 -33.10
C SER A 134 15.65 -17.24 -31.93
N LEU A 135 14.86 -17.00 -30.89
CA LEU A 135 14.68 -17.94 -29.78
C LEU A 135 14.13 -19.26 -30.36
N HIS A 136 14.98 -20.28 -30.44
CA HIS A 136 14.56 -21.63 -30.82
C HIS A 136 13.91 -22.29 -29.60
N LEU A 137 12.58 -22.25 -29.54
CA LEU A 137 11.84 -23.05 -28.57
C LEU A 137 11.78 -24.52 -29.05
N PRO A 138 11.95 -25.50 -28.16
CA PRO A 138 11.75 -26.90 -28.49
C PRO A 138 10.29 -27.17 -28.87
N LYS A 139 10.08 -27.89 -29.98
CA LYS A 139 8.74 -28.24 -30.47
C LYS A 139 8.09 -29.25 -29.53
N ILE A 140 7.05 -28.82 -28.83
CA ILE A 140 6.17 -29.71 -28.06
C ILE A 140 5.34 -30.51 -29.06
N GLN A 141 5.46 -31.84 -29.05
CA GLN A 141 4.58 -32.73 -29.81
C GLN A 141 3.44 -33.17 -28.90
N PHE A 142 2.20 -32.88 -29.28
CA PHE A 142 1.03 -33.38 -28.59
C PHE A 142 0.70 -34.77 -29.11
N GLN A 143 0.59 -35.74 -28.20
CA GLN A 143 0.08 -37.07 -28.51
C GLN A 143 -1.43 -36.96 -28.77
N GLN A 144 -1.88 -37.29 -29.98
CA GLN A 144 -3.29 -37.31 -30.31
C GLN A 144 -3.95 -38.49 -29.58
N PHE A 145 -4.92 -38.18 -28.73
CA PHE A 145 -5.72 -39.17 -28.02
C PHE A 145 -6.90 -39.55 -28.92
N SER A 146 -6.86 -40.74 -29.52
CA SER A 146 -8.04 -41.32 -30.15
C SER A 146 -8.86 -41.97 -29.03
N GLY A 147 -9.96 -41.31 -28.64
CA GLY A 147 -10.91 -41.89 -27.69
C GLY A 147 -11.70 -43.01 -28.38
N GLU A 148 -11.53 -44.23 -27.89
CA GLU A 148 -12.57 -45.27 -27.97
C GLU A 148 -13.51 -45.16 -26.76
#